data_AF-A0A950EEJ9-F1
#
_entry.id   AF-A0A950EEJ9-F1
#
_cell.length_a   1.000
_cell.length_b   1.000
_cell.length_c   1.000
_cell.angle_alpha   90.00
_cell.angle_beta   90.00
_cell.angle_gamma   90.00
#
_symmetry.space_group_name_H-M   'P 1'
#
loop_
_entity.id
_entity.type
_entity.pdbx_description
1 polymer ?
#
loop_
_entity_poly.entity_id
_entity_poly.type
_entity_poly.pdbx_seq_one_letter_code
_entity_poly.pdbx_strand_id
1 'polypeptide(L)'
;MTLAQRVRDYRYSKGWGPDELANRAAISRTALYQIESGKTELPRAGTLRRIALALEVSMESLLGHTEGPAGHDASCAASVPSARKGRGDAEWIPAEGGPLAVPPARAMSMVEAADPSRFAVEAAPPLSQMHDLKVAPRERELAWKLHELLTSPFGEGMARIIEETYRLLPHARSSI
;
A
#
# COMPACT_ATOMS: atom_id res chain seq x y z
N MET A 1 3.37 21.90 3.48
CA MET A 1 3.27 20.52 2.93
C MET A 1 3.50 19.52 4.07
N THR A 2 2.63 18.52 4.24
CA THR A 2 2.75 17.53 5.33
C THR A 2 3.77 16.43 4.97
N LEU A 3 4.30 15.73 5.99
CA LEU A 3 5.15 14.55 5.80
C LEU A 3 4.43 13.46 4.98
N ALA A 4 3.16 13.22 5.31
CA ALA A 4 2.26 12.32 4.61
C ALA A 4 2.19 12.61 3.10
N GLN A 5 2.04 13.89 2.72
CA GLN A 5 2.06 14.30 1.32
C GLN A 5 3.41 14.01 0.66
N ARG A 6 4.52 14.39 1.28
CA ARG A 6 5.86 14.17 0.71
C ARG A 6 6.17 12.71 0.44
N VAL A 7 5.83 11.81 1.38
CA VAL A 7 6.01 10.36 1.20
C VAL A 7 5.22 9.87 -0.01
N ARG A 8 3.97 10.32 -0.18
CA ARG A 8 3.14 9.96 -1.33
C ARG A 8 3.72 10.50 -2.63
N ASP A 9 4.16 11.75 -2.64
CA ASP A 9 4.66 12.40 -3.85
C ASP A 9 5.94 11.71 -4.33
N TYR A 10 6.89 11.44 -3.45
CA TYR A 10 8.09 10.66 -3.79
C TYR A 10 7.74 9.24 -4.27
N ARG A 11 6.75 8.61 -3.66
CA ARG A 11 6.28 7.29 -4.11
C ARG A 11 5.71 7.35 -5.53
N TYR A 12 4.93 8.38 -5.86
CA TYR A 12 4.40 8.57 -7.20
C TYR A 12 5.47 8.95 -8.22
N SER A 13 6.46 9.78 -7.85
CA SER A 13 7.60 10.11 -8.72
C SER A 13 8.40 8.87 -9.12
N LYS A 14 8.48 7.86 -8.24
CA LYS A 14 9.11 6.56 -8.53
C LYS A 14 8.17 5.55 -9.21
N GLY A 15 6.89 5.87 -9.37
CA GLY A 15 5.88 4.98 -9.95
C GLY A 15 5.54 3.77 -9.05
N TRP A 16 5.74 3.87 -7.74
CA TRP A 16 5.57 2.73 -6.84
C TRP A 16 4.15 2.66 -6.27
N GLY A 17 3.64 1.43 -6.18
CA GLY A 17 2.44 1.14 -5.38
C GLY A 17 2.74 1.22 -3.88
N PRO A 18 1.71 1.34 -3.03
CA PRO A 18 1.89 1.32 -1.57
C PRO A 18 2.52 0.01 -1.09
N ASP A 19 2.13 -1.12 -1.68
CA ASP A 19 2.68 -2.43 -1.35
C ASP A 19 4.17 -2.55 -1.71
N GLU A 20 4.56 -1.94 -2.84
CA GLU A 20 5.94 -1.95 -3.31
C GLU A 20 6.85 -1.12 -2.39
N LEU A 21 6.42 0.08 -1.98
CA LEU A 21 7.17 0.89 -1.02
C LEU A 21 7.26 0.20 0.35
N ALA A 22 6.18 -0.43 0.79
CA ALA A 22 6.15 -1.16 2.07
C ALA A 22 7.16 -2.31 2.09
N ASN A 23 7.23 -3.08 1.01
CA ASN A 23 8.20 -4.17 0.83
C ASN A 23 9.64 -3.64 0.84
N ARG A 24 9.95 -2.61 0.06
CA ARG A 24 11.31 -2.03 -0.01
C ARG A 24 11.77 -1.40 1.29
N ALA A 25 10.87 -0.75 2.02
CA ALA A 25 11.18 -0.16 3.31
C ALA A 25 11.13 -1.18 4.47
N ALA A 26 10.78 -2.45 4.21
CA ALA A 26 10.59 -3.49 5.23
C ALA A 26 9.65 -3.03 6.37
N ILE A 27 8.50 -2.45 6.00
CA ILE A 27 7.46 -2.00 6.91
C ILE A 27 6.12 -2.62 6.54
N SER A 28 5.19 -2.72 7.49
CA SER A 28 3.86 -3.20 7.18
C SER A 28 3.09 -2.21 6.31
N ARG A 29 2.28 -2.72 5.38
CA ARG A 29 1.36 -1.93 4.55
C ARG A 29 0.47 -1.02 5.40
N THR A 30 -0.01 -1.53 6.53
CA THR A 30 -0.83 -0.77 7.49
C THR A 30 -0.07 0.39 8.11
N ALA A 31 1.21 0.20 8.45
CA ALA A 31 2.05 1.28 8.98
C ALA A 31 2.31 2.36 7.91
N LEU A 32 2.59 1.95 6.67
CA LEU A 32 2.74 2.91 5.57
C LEU A 32 1.45 3.71 5.36
N TYR A 33 0.28 3.04 5.38
CA TYR A 33 -1.01 3.73 5.24
C TYR A 33 -1.27 4.73 6.37
N GLN A 34 -0.93 4.40 7.62
CA GLN A 34 -1.06 5.32 8.75
C GLN A 34 -0.16 6.56 8.61
N ILE A 35 1.05 6.38 8.10
CA ILE A 35 2.00 7.46 7.81
C ILE A 35 1.48 8.33 6.65
N GLU A 36 1.10 7.71 5.53
CA GLU A 36 0.59 8.44 4.36
C GLU A 36 -0.76 9.14 4.63
N SER A 37 -1.59 8.62 5.54
CA SER A 37 -2.87 9.23 5.91
C SER A 37 -2.75 10.33 6.97
N GLY A 38 -1.55 10.59 7.50
CA GLY A 38 -1.34 11.58 8.57
C GLY A 38 -1.91 11.15 9.92
N LYS A 39 -2.38 9.92 10.08
CA LYS A 39 -2.86 9.42 11.39
C LYS A 39 -1.73 9.28 12.41
N THR A 40 -0.50 9.17 11.93
CA THR A 40 0.70 9.12 12.76
C THR A 40 1.58 10.33 12.43
N GLU A 41 1.44 11.38 13.23
CA GLU A 41 2.24 12.61 13.11
C GLU A 41 3.71 12.39 13.53
N LEU A 42 3.98 11.42 14.43
CA LEU A 42 5.34 11.07 14.89
C LEU A 42 5.64 9.57 14.69
N PRO A 43 5.98 9.14 13.47
CA PRO A 43 6.47 7.79 13.24
C PRO A 43 7.85 7.60 13.86
N ARG A 44 8.16 6.36 14.27
CA ARG A 44 9.48 6.00 14.80
C ARG A 44 10.58 6.40 13.80
N ALA A 45 11.64 7.04 14.29
CA ALA A 45 12.76 7.50 13.45
C ALA A 45 13.38 6.38 12.59
N GLY A 46 13.45 5.14 13.12
CA GLY A 46 13.92 3.99 12.36
C GLY A 46 13.01 3.59 11.18
N THR A 47 11.70 3.81 11.30
CA THR A 47 10.74 3.59 10.20
C THR A 47 10.89 4.65 9.13
N LEU A 48 11.01 5.92 9.50
CA LEU A 48 11.28 7.01 8.56
C LEU A 48 12.60 6.81 7.81
N ARG A 49 13.64 6.34 8.51
CA ARG A 49 14.96 6.10 7.88
C ARG A 49 14.87 5.03 6.80
N ARG A 50 14.13 3.95 7.05
CA ARG A 50 13.92 2.90 6.05
C ARG A 50 13.12 3.40 4.85
N ILE A 51 12.11 4.24 5.07
CA ILE A 51 11.32 4.86 3.99
C ILE A 51 12.21 5.80 3.15
N ALA A 52 13.03 6.64 3.80
CA ALA A 52 13.94 7.55 3.12
C ALA A 52 14.97 6.80 2.27
N LEU A 53 15.57 5.74 2.82
CA LEU A 53 16.48 4.86 2.08
C LEU A 53 15.80 4.16 0.91
N ALA A 54 14.58 3.65 1.11
CA ALA A 54 13.81 3.01 0.05
C ALA A 54 13.50 3.99 -1.08
N LEU A 55 13.13 5.23 -0.77
CA LEU A 55 12.81 6.27 -1.75
C LEU A 55 14.04 6.96 -2.36
N GLU A 56 15.25 6.63 -1.88
CA GLU A 56 16.52 7.26 -2.26
C GLU A 56 16.55 8.78 -2.04
N VAL A 57 15.90 9.25 -0.97
CA VAL A 57 15.86 10.67 -0.59
C VAL A 57 16.49 10.90 0.78
N SER A 58 17.06 12.09 1.00
CA SER A 58 17.59 12.46 2.30
C SER A 58 16.48 12.62 3.33
N MET A 59 16.81 12.36 4.60
CA MET A 59 15.87 12.54 5.71
C MET A 59 15.41 14.01 5.83
N GLU A 60 16.32 14.97 5.59
CA GLU A 60 15.96 16.39 5.62
C GLU A 60 14.92 16.75 4.55
N SER A 61 15.06 16.20 3.35
CA SER A 61 14.11 16.42 2.25
C SER A 61 12.75 15.79 2.55
N LEU A 62 12.74 14.58 3.13
CA LEU A 62 11.51 13.91 3.53
C LEU A 62 10.77 14.66 4.66
N LEU A 63 11.51 15.25 5.60
CA LEU A 63 10.97 16.05 6.70
C LEU A 63 10.65 17.51 6.30
N GLY A 64 11.10 17.95 5.12
CA GLY A 64 10.84 19.29 4.61
C GLY A 64 11.71 20.38 5.25
N HIS A 65 12.89 20.02 5.78
CA HIS A 65 13.86 20.99 6.30
C HIS A 65 14.70 21.64 5.18
N THR A 66 14.38 21.37 3.92
CA THR A 66 15.05 21.95 2.74
C THR A 66 14.22 23.11 2.20
N GLU A 67 14.16 24.23 2.92
CA GLU A 67 13.83 25.51 2.28
C GLU A 67 15.14 26.14 1.79
N GLY A 68 15.50 25.87 0.54
CA GLY A 68 16.67 26.46 -0.11
C GLY A 68 16.90 25.86 -1.50
N PRO A 69 16.94 26.66 -2.59
CA PRO A 69 17.03 26.15 -3.95
C PRO A 69 18.49 25.79 -4.24
N ALA A 70 18.81 24.50 -4.25
CA ALA A 70 20.05 24.01 -4.84
C ALA A 70 19.77 22.65 -5.47
N GLY A 71 19.83 22.61 -6.79
CA GLY A 71 19.77 21.38 -7.56
C GLY A 71 20.87 20.41 -7.12
N HIS A 72 20.50 19.16 -6.96
CA HIS A 72 21.43 18.05 -7.07
C HIS A 72 21.10 17.31 -8.37
N ASP A 73 21.44 17.97 -9.47
CA ASP A 73 21.86 17.26 -10.67
C ASP A 73 23.30 16.76 -10.46
N ALA A 74 23.63 15.68 -11.16
CA ALA A 74 24.97 15.08 -11.35
C ALA A 74 25.46 14.07 -10.29
N SER A 75 25.08 12.81 -10.54
CA SER A 75 26.00 11.66 -10.70
C SER A 75 27.50 12.00 -10.64
N CYS A 76 28.25 11.29 -9.80
CA CYS A 76 29.65 10.95 -10.05
C CYS A 76 30.00 9.62 -9.38
N ALA A 77 30.31 8.64 -10.22
CA ALA A 77 30.98 7.42 -9.88
C ALA A 77 32.44 7.66 -9.47
N ALA A 78 32.89 7.01 -8.40
CA ALA A 78 34.28 6.58 -8.15
C ALA A 78 34.23 5.58 -6.98
N SER A 79 34.13 4.27 -7.25
CA SER A 79 35.29 3.36 -7.30
C SER A 79 36.28 3.53 -6.15
N VAL A 80 36.19 2.68 -5.12
CA VAL A 80 37.33 1.91 -4.58
C VAL A 80 36.82 0.58 -3.98
N PRO A 81 37.50 -0.56 -4.21
CA PRO A 81 37.02 -1.90 -3.87
C PRO A 81 37.57 -2.43 -2.53
N SER A 82 37.07 -3.63 -2.18
CA SER A 82 37.74 -4.67 -1.40
C SER A 82 37.80 -4.53 0.12
N ALA A 83 36.99 -5.34 0.81
CA ALA A 83 37.52 -6.35 1.73
C ALA A 83 36.42 -7.37 2.07
N ARG A 84 36.47 -8.54 1.43
CA ARG A 84 35.85 -9.75 1.97
C ARG A 84 36.61 -10.16 3.24
N LYS A 85 35.88 -10.29 4.34
CA LYS A 85 36.12 -11.26 5.43
C LYS A 85 34.77 -11.41 6.15
N GLY A 86 34.06 -12.53 6.14
CA GLY A 86 34.52 -13.91 6.18
C GLY A 86 34.42 -14.40 7.62
N ARG A 87 33.34 -15.15 7.90
CA ARG A 87 32.91 -15.84 9.14
C ARG A 87 31.91 -15.07 10.03
N GLY A 88 30.79 -15.65 10.46
CA GLY A 88 30.36 -17.04 10.38
C GLY A 88 28.85 -17.17 10.54
N ASP A 89 28.34 -18.18 9.83
CA ASP A 89 27.24 -19.07 10.19
C ASP A 89 26.25 -18.57 11.24
N ALA A 90 25.25 -17.81 10.80
CA ALA A 90 23.93 -17.86 11.41
C ALA A 90 23.07 -18.78 10.54
N GLU A 91 23.09 -20.04 10.93
CA GLU A 91 22.30 -21.17 10.44
C GLU A 91 20.85 -20.75 10.14
N TRP A 92 20.54 -20.66 8.85
CA TRP A 92 19.16 -20.53 8.36
C TRP A 92 18.47 -21.89 8.56
N ILE A 93 17.55 -21.97 9.51
CA ILE A 93 16.80 -23.20 9.80
C ILE A 93 15.63 -23.32 8.79
N PRO A 94 15.54 -24.41 8.01
CA PRO A 94 14.36 -24.70 7.18
C PRO A 94 13.13 -24.92 8.06
N ALA A 95 12.01 -24.26 7.74
CA ALA A 95 10.72 -24.55 8.35
C ALA A 95 10.11 -25.82 7.72
N GLU A 96 10.74 -26.97 7.95
CA GLU A 96 10.24 -28.28 7.51
C GLU A 96 9.82 -29.09 8.75
N GLY A 97 8.51 -29.14 9.00
CA GLY A 97 7.78 -30.23 9.65
C GLY A 97 8.33 -30.83 10.96
N GLY A 98 8.09 -30.15 12.09
CA GLY A 98 8.15 -30.79 13.41
C GLY A 98 6.85 -31.56 13.74
N PRO A 99 6.91 -32.74 14.40
CA PRO A 99 5.73 -33.55 14.71
C PRO A 99 4.79 -32.86 15.70
N LEU A 100 3.49 -32.93 15.41
CA LEU A 100 2.38 -32.48 16.26
C LEU A 100 2.43 -33.16 17.63
N ALA A 101 2.97 -32.47 18.64
CA ALA A 101 2.76 -32.82 20.03
C ALA A 101 1.38 -32.31 20.45
N VAL A 102 0.42 -33.24 20.51
CA VAL A 102 -0.93 -33.03 21.03
C VAL A 102 -0.83 -32.75 22.54
N PRO A 103 -1.41 -31.66 23.08
CA PRO A 103 -1.56 -31.54 24.53
C PRO A 103 -2.56 -32.59 25.03
N PRO A 104 -2.33 -33.24 26.18
CA PRO A 104 -3.22 -34.28 26.69
C PRO A 104 -4.60 -33.73 27.06
N ALA A 105 -5.59 -34.57 26.79
CA ALA A 105 -7.01 -34.32 27.01
C ALA A 105 -7.33 -33.89 28.45
N ARG A 106 -7.95 -32.72 28.60
CA ARG A 106 -8.70 -32.39 29.80
C ARG A 106 -10.11 -32.97 29.66
N ALA A 107 -10.41 -33.91 30.55
CA ALA A 107 -11.66 -34.64 30.63
C ALA A 107 -12.88 -33.70 30.80
N MET A 108 -13.99 -34.18 30.26
CA MET A 108 -15.29 -33.52 30.12
C MET A 108 -15.94 -33.15 31.46
N SER A 109 -16.74 -32.08 31.44
CA SER A 109 -17.92 -31.94 32.31
C SER A 109 -19.14 -31.79 31.42
N MET A 110 -20.02 -32.79 31.49
CA MET A 110 -21.39 -32.78 30.97
C MET A 110 -22.19 -31.61 31.55
N VAL A 111 -22.98 -30.94 30.70
CA VAL A 111 -24.38 -30.57 31.00
C VAL A 111 -25.19 -30.70 29.71
N GLU A 112 -26.18 -31.59 29.72
CA GLU A 112 -27.27 -31.73 28.75
C GLU A 112 -28.15 -30.49 28.68
N ALA A 113 -28.66 -30.15 27.48
CA ALA A 113 -30.11 -30.06 27.22
C ALA A 113 -30.35 -29.70 25.75
N ALA A 114 -31.35 -30.36 25.17
CA ALA A 114 -31.74 -30.30 23.77
C ALA A 114 -32.42 -28.98 23.35
N ASP A 115 -32.22 -28.57 22.09
CA ASP A 115 -33.18 -27.74 21.35
C ASP A 115 -33.14 -28.10 19.84
N PRO A 116 -34.23 -28.66 19.27
CA PRO A 116 -34.31 -29.07 17.88
C PRO A 116 -34.72 -27.88 16.99
N SER A 117 -33.84 -26.90 16.83
CA SER A 117 -34.03 -25.77 15.92
C SER A 117 -33.01 -25.82 14.77
N ARG A 118 -32.82 -27.00 14.18
CA ARG A 118 -31.81 -27.27 13.12
C ARG A 118 -32.34 -27.15 11.69
N PHE A 119 -33.54 -26.59 11.51
CA PHE A 119 -34.13 -26.29 10.20
C PHE A 119 -34.83 -24.91 10.22
N ALA A 120 -34.04 -23.84 10.25
CA ALA A 120 -34.48 -22.54 9.77
C ALA A 120 -33.69 -22.24 8.50
N VAL A 121 -34.40 -22.26 7.36
CA VAL A 121 -33.90 -21.78 6.08
C VAL A 121 -33.54 -20.31 6.27
N GLU A 122 -32.25 -20.02 6.34
CA GLU A 122 -31.75 -18.65 6.28
C GLU A 122 -32.04 -18.14 4.88
N ALA A 123 -33.17 -17.43 4.76
CA ALA A 123 -33.55 -16.74 3.55
C ALA A 123 -32.39 -15.83 3.16
N ALA A 124 -31.84 -16.08 1.97
CA ALA A 124 -30.88 -15.20 1.33
C ALA A 124 -31.35 -13.74 1.47
N PRO A 125 -30.49 -12.80 1.88
CA PRO A 125 -30.87 -11.39 1.87
C PRO A 125 -31.25 -11.02 0.43
N PRO A 126 -32.37 -10.31 0.22
CA PRO A 126 -32.79 -9.93 -1.12
C PRO A 126 -31.71 -9.09 -1.78
N LEU A 127 -31.32 -9.50 -3.00
CA LEU A 127 -30.41 -8.85 -3.93
C LEU A 127 -31.00 -7.54 -4.48
N SER A 128 -31.37 -6.62 -3.60
CA SER A 128 -31.93 -5.31 -3.95
C SER A 128 -31.40 -4.23 -3.01
N GLN A 129 -30.07 -4.11 -2.93
CA GLN A 129 -29.37 -2.86 -2.60
C GLN A 129 -28.15 -2.72 -3.51
N MET A 130 -28.37 -2.80 -4.82
CA MET A 130 -27.35 -2.45 -5.80
C MET A 130 -27.46 -0.95 -6.11
N HIS A 131 -26.32 -0.26 -6.02
CA HIS A 131 -26.02 1.09 -6.54
C HIS A 131 -26.34 2.32 -5.69
N ASP A 132 -26.12 2.26 -4.38
CA ASP A 132 -25.66 3.47 -3.67
C ASP A 132 -24.29 3.20 -3.03
N LEU A 133 -23.33 2.84 -3.88
CA LEU A 133 -21.92 2.91 -3.51
C LEU A 133 -21.61 4.38 -3.34
N LYS A 134 -21.62 4.83 -2.08
CA LYS A 134 -21.15 6.13 -1.61
C LYS A 134 -19.90 6.51 -2.41
N VAL A 135 -20.07 7.35 -3.45
CA VAL A 135 -18.96 7.87 -4.25
C VAL A 135 -17.95 8.44 -3.26
N ALA A 136 -16.77 7.81 -3.16
CA ALA A 136 -15.82 8.17 -2.13
C ALA A 136 -15.49 9.67 -2.30
N PRO A 137 -15.26 10.45 -1.23
CA PRO A 137 -14.92 11.88 -1.36
C PRO A 137 -13.77 12.10 -2.36
N ARG A 138 -12.89 11.11 -2.46
CA ARG A 138 -11.81 11.03 -3.44
C ARG A 138 -12.29 10.90 -4.89
N GLU A 139 -13.31 10.11 -5.20
CA GLU A 139 -13.85 9.98 -6.56
C GLU A 139 -14.47 11.29 -7.04
N ARG A 140 -15.20 11.98 -6.15
CA ARG A 140 -15.68 13.34 -6.42
C ARG A 140 -14.51 14.29 -6.67
N GLU A 141 -13.45 14.16 -5.87
CA GLU A 141 -12.24 14.95 -6.02
C GLU A 141 -11.56 14.73 -7.39
N LEU A 142 -11.46 13.47 -7.81
CA LEU A 142 -10.85 13.12 -9.09
C LEU A 142 -11.70 13.59 -10.27
N ALA A 143 -13.03 13.53 -10.15
CA ALA A 143 -13.93 13.99 -11.19
C ALA A 143 -13.78 15.49 -11.48
N TRP A 144 -13.67 16.35 -10.45
CA TRP A 144 -13.47 17.79 -10.69
C TRP A 144 -12.09 18.09 -11.28
N LYS A 145 -11.03 17.45 -10.78
CA LYS A 145 -9.67 17.62 -11.33
C LYS A 145 -9.58 17.18 -12.78
N LEU A 146 -10.25 16.08 -13.13
CA LEU A 146 -10.33 15.60 -14.51
C LEU A 146 -11.02 16.63 -15.41
N HIS A 147 -12.14 17.19 -14.98
CA HIS A 147 -12.85 18.22 -15.72
C HIS A 147 -12.01 19.49 -15.93
N GLU A 148 -11.29 19.92 -14.90
CA GLU A 148 -10.38 21.07 -14.99
C GLU A 148 -9.20 20.79 -15.95
N LEU A 149 -8.63 19.58 -15.92
CA LEU A 149 -7.59 19.19 -16.87
C LEU A 149 -8.08 19.11 -18.32
N LEU A 150 -9.33 18.68 -18.53
CA LEU A 150 -9.93 18.61 -19.86
C LEU A 150 -10.27 19.98 -20.44
N THR A 151 -10.54 20.99 -19.60
CA THR A 151 -10.82 22.37 -20.03
C THR A 151 -9.57 23.25 -20.11
N SER A 152 -8.43 22.75 -19.63
CA SER A 152 -7.10 23.36 -19.72
C SER A 152 -6.48 23.21 -21.13
N PRO A 153 -5.42 23.98 -21.47
CA PRO A 153 -4.65 23.79 -22.71
C PRO A 153 -4.10 22.37 -22.93
N PHE A 154 -4.03 21.54 -21.88
CA PHE A 154 -3.61 20.14 -21.98
C PHE A 154 -4.77 19.18 -22.31
N GLY A 155 -6.01 19.68 -22.47
CA GLY A 155 -7.21 18.88 -22.61
C GLY A 155 -7.18 17.88 -23.76
N GLU A 156 -6.65 18.29 -24.93
CA GLU A 156 -6.52 17.43 -26.11
C GLU A 156 -5.61 16.21 -25.83
N GLY A 157 -4.47 16.44 -25.17
CA GLY A 157 -3.55 15.37 -24.80
C GLY A 157 -4.15 14.44 -23.75
N MET A 158 -4.81 15.00 -22.74
CA MET A 158 -5.47 14.23 -21.69
C MET A 158 -6.64 13.40 -22.23
N ALA A 159 -7.45 13.95 -23.14
CA ALA A 159 -8.56 13.24 -23.77
C ALA A 159 -8.08 11.97 -24.50
N ARG A 160 -7.01 12.07 -25.29
CA ARG A 160 -6.40 10.91 -25.98
C ARG A 160 -5.95 9.81 -25.01
N ILE A 161 -5.30 10.20 -23.91
CA ILE A 161 -4.85 9.25 -22.89
C ILE A 161 -6.05 8.56 -22.24
N ILE A 162 -7.10 9.31 -21.90
CA ILE A 162 -8.31 8.75 -21.30
C ILE A 162 -9.00 7.78 -22.26
N GLU A 163 -9.16 8.14 -23.53
CA GLU A 163 -9.75 7.27 -24.55
C GLU A 163 -8.97 5.97 -24.71
N GLU A 164 -7.64 6.05 -24.81
CA GLU A 164 -6.80 4.86 -24.95
C GLU A 164 -6.87 3.98 -23.68
N THR A 165 -6.82 4.60 -22.51
CA THR A 165 -6.95 3.88 -21.23
C THR A 165 -8.33 3.23 -21.11
N TYR A 166 -9.39 3.91 -21.57
CA TYR A 166 -10.75 3.38 -21.54
C TYR A 166 -10.90 2.18 -22.48
N ARG A 167 -10.28 2.20 -23.67
CA ARG A 167 -10.27 1.05 -24.60
C ARG A 167 -9.64 -0.20 -23.99
N LEU A 168 -8.63 -0.04 -23.13
CA LEU A 168 -7.97 -1.15 -22.45
C LEU A 168 -8.80 -1.79 -21.34
N LEU A 169 -9.88 -1.13 -20.87
CA LEU A 169 -10.79 -1.76 -19.93
C LEU A 169 -11.43 -2.97 -20.62
N PRO A 170 -11.53 -4.13 -19.93
CA PRO A 170 -12.23 -5.28 -20.45
C PRO A 170 -13.70 -4.89 -20.59
N HIS A 171 -14.08 -4.50 -21.79
CA HIS A 171 -15.47 -4.34 -22.17
C HIS A 171 -16.03 -5.76 -22.11
N ALA A 172 -16.69 -6.10 -20.99
CA ALA A 172 -17.53 -7.28 -20.93
C ALA A 172 -18.46 -7.14 -22.13
N ARG A 173 -18.19 -7.92 -23.18
CA ARG A 173 -18.98 -7.93 -24.40
C ARG A 173 -20.32 -8.49 -23.96
N SER A 174 -21.25 -7.61 -23.60
CA SER A 174 -22.67 -7.92 -23.52
C SER A 174 -23.11 -8.22 -24.96
N SER A 175 -22.84 -9.45 -25.37
CA SER A 175 -23.41 -10.06 -26.56
C SER A 175 -24.84 -10.44 -26.22
N ILE A 176 -25.80 -9.60 -26.58
CA ILE A 176 -27.19 -9.98 -26.86
C ILE A 176 -27.58 -9.28 -28.15
#